data_AF-A0A6J3M1L1-F1
#
_entry.id   AF-A0A6J3M1L1-F1
#
_cell.length_a   1.000
_cell.length_b   1.000
_cell.length_c   1.000
_cell.angle_alpha   90.00
_cell.angle_beta   90.00
_cell.angle_gamma   90.00
#
_symmetry.space_group_name_H-M   'P 1'
#
loop_
_entity.id
_entity.type
_entity.pdbx_description
1 polymer ?
#
loop_
_entity_poly.entity_id
_entity_poly.type
_entity_poly.pdbx_seq_one_letter_code
_entity_poly.pdbx_strand_id
1 'polypeptide(L)' 'ARIRDNQRRSRARRKEYLQDLEVRFRNCEQLGVEASAEIQAAARRVVDENKRLRMLLKQRGLS' A
#
# COMPACT_ATOMS: atom_id res chain seq x y z
N ALA A 1 26.72 1.31 -39.84
CA ALA A 1 25.49 2.07 -39.48
C ALA A 1 24.45 1.24 -38.70
N ARG A 2 24.13 0.01 -39.10
CA ARG A 2 23.08 -0.85 -38.48
C ARG A 2 23.29 -1.27 -37.01
N ILE A 3 24.53 -1.62 -36.63
CA ILE A 3 24.83 -2.13 -35.27
C ILE A 3 24.57 -1.06 -34.20
N ARG A 4 25.01 0.19 -34.45
CA ARG A 4 24.79 1.31 -33.52
C ARG A 4 23.30 1.60 -33.31
N ASP A 5 22.52 1.53 -34.37
CA ASP A 5 21.08 1.79 -34.28
C ASP A 5 20.34 0.66 -33.54
N ASN A 6 20.71 -0.60 -33.76
CA ASN A 6 20.22 -1.73 -32.96
C ASN A 6 20.60 -1.57 -31.47
N GLN A 7 21.84 -1.14 -31.18
CA GLN A 7 22.28 -0.86 -29.82
C GLN A 7 21.43 0.24 -29.17
N ARG A 8 21.15 1.32 -29.91
CA ARG A 8 20.29 2.42 -29.44
C ARG A 8 18.88 1.93 -29.14
N ARG A 9 18.27 1.16 -30.05
CA ARG A 9 16.93 0.60 -29.84
C ARG A 9 16.87 -0.36 -28.66
N SER A 10 17.90 -1.18 -28.45
CA SER A 10 17.98 -2.07 -27.29
C SER A 10 18.09 -1.28 -25.98
N ARG A 11 18.93 -0.24 -25.96
CA ARG A 11 19.04 0.67 -24.79
C ARG A 11 17.73 1.40 -24.51
N ALA A 12 17.03 1.87 -25.55
CA ALA A 12 15.73 2.50 -25.42
C ALA A 12 14.69 1.55 -24.80
N ARG A 13 14.54 0.35 -25.34
CA ARG A 13 13.62 -0.67 -24.78
C ARG A 13 13.97 -1.05 -23.35
N ARG A 14 15.26 -1.20 -23.03
CA ARG A 14 15.69 -1.49 -21.66
C ARG A 14 15.34 -0.34 -20.70
N LYS A 15 15.52 0.90 -21.14
CA LYS A 15 15.16 2.09 -20.35
C LYS A 15 13.64 2.14 -20.09
N GLU A 16 12.83 1.92 -21.13
CA GLU A 16 11.37 1.89 -21.03
C GLU A 16 10.91 0.78 -20.06
N TYR A 17 11.48 -0.42 -20.19
CA TYR A 17 11.16 -1.53 -19.29
C TYR A 17 11.53 -1.25 -17.82
N LEU A 18 12.69 -0.65 -17.58
CA LEU A 18 13.09 -0.26 -16.22
C LEU A 18 12.17 0.82 -15.64
N GLN A 19 11.79 1.82 -16.46
CA GLN A 19 10.82 2.83 -16.04
C GLN A 19 9.46 2.23 -15.70
N ASP A 20 8.96 1.30 -16.51
CA ASP A 20 7.70 0.59 -16.21
C ASP A 20 7.79 -0.17 -14.88
N LEU A 21 8.89 -0.90 -14.65
CA LEU A 21 9.11 -1.60 -13.39
C LEU A 21 9.15 -0.64 -12.19
N GLU A 22 9.86 0.48 -12.30
CA GLU A 22 9.93 1.49 -11.25
C GLU A 22 8.54 2.09 -10.93
N VAL A 23 7.72 2.35 -11.96
CA VAL A 23 6.36 2.84 -11.79
C VAL A 23 5.49 1.79 -11.08
N ARG A 24 5.53 0.53 -11.53
CA ARG A 24 4.75 -0.55 -10.92
C ARG A 24 5.16 -0.79 -9.47
N PHE A 25 6.46 -0.73 -9.18
CA PHE A 25 6.98 -0.86 -7.83
C PHE A 25 6.46 0.26 -6.91
N ARG A 26 6.55 1.52 -7.34
CA ARG A 26 6.03 2.66 -6.57
C ARG A 26 4.52 2.55 -6.32
N ASN A 27 3.76 2.10 -7.32
CA ASN A 27 2.32 1.88 -7.16
C ASN A 27 2.03 0.80 -6.10
N CYS A 28 2.77 -0.30 -6.11
CA CYS A 28 2.66 -1.33 -5.08
C CYS A 28 3.00 -0.82 -3.68
N GLU A 29 4.05 0.00 -3.55
CA GLU A 29 4.42 0.62 -2.26
C GLU A 29 3.30 1.54 -1.75
N GLN A 30 2.76 2.41 -2.62
CA GLN A 30 1.67 3.32 -2.27
C GLN A 30 0.42 2.56 -1.83
N LEU A 31 0.00 1.55 -2.60
CA LEU A 31 -1.15 0.71 -2.26
C LEU A 31 -0.95 -0.02 -0.92
N GLY A 32 0.27 -0.51 -0.65
CA GLY A 32 0.58 -1.15 0.63
C GLY A 32 0.49 -0.18 1.82
N VAL A 33 0.91 1.07 1.64
CA VAL A 33 0.79 2.13 2.66
C VAL A 33 -0.67 2.51 2.89
N GLU A 34 -1.44 2.74 1.83
CA GLU A 34 -2.86 3.08 1.91
C GLU A 34 -3.66 1.97 2.60
N ALA A 35 -3.49 0.72 2.18
CA ALA A 35 -4.14 -0.43 2.80
C ALA A 35 -3.80 -0.55 4.31
N SER A 36 -2.54 -0.28 4.68
CA SER A 36 -2.13 -0.28 6.10
C SER A 36 -2.82 0.82 6.90
N ALA A 37 -2.99 2.01 6.32
CA ALA A 37 -3.67 3.12 6.96
C ALA A 37 -5.17 2.82 7.18
N GLU A 38 -5.83 2.22 6.19
CA GLU A 38 -7.22 1.79 6.29
C GLU A 38 -7.42 0.74 7.40
N ILE A 39 -6.56 -0.28 7.43
CA ILE A 39 -6.58 -1.32 8.48
C ILE A 39 -6.39 -0.69 9.86
N GLN A 40 -5.42 0.22 10.01
CA GLN A 40 -5.20 0.93 11.28
C GLN A 40 -6.42 1.77 11.69
N ALA A 41 -7.09 2.42 10.74
CA ALA A 41 -8.31 3.18 11.02
C ALA A 41 -9.47 2.27 11.46
N ALA A 42 -9.65 1.13 10.82
CA ALA A 42 -10.62 0.12 11.24
C ALA A 42 -10.30 -0.42 12.65
N ALA A 43 -9.04 -0.75 12.92
CA ALA A 43 -8.60 -1.23 14.22
C ALA A 43 -8.87 -0.20 15.35
N ARG A 44 -8.60 1.09 15.11
CA ARG A 44 -8.92 2.17 16.06
C ARG A 44 -10.41 2.22 16.38
N ARG A 45 -11.28 2.15 15.36
CA ARG A 45 -12.75 2.11 15.56
C ARG A 45 -13.19 0.92 16.41
N VAL A 46 -12.66 -0.27 16.14
CA VAL A 46 -12.96 -1.48 16.92
C VAL A 46 -12.52 -1.35 18.37
N VAL A 47 -11.34 -0.76 18.62
CA VAL A 47 -10.84 -0.52 19.98
C VAL A 47 -11.74 0.46 20.73
N ASP A 48 -12.13 1.57 20.09
CA ASP A 48 -12.97 2.58 20.74
C ASP A 48 -14.37 2.05 21.03
N GLU A 49 -14.95 1.27 20.12
CA GLU A 49 -16.23 0.63 20.34
C GLU A 49 -16.17 -0.41 21.46
N ASN A 50 -15.12 -1.24 21.49
CA ASN A 50 -14.90 -2.17 22.60
C ASN A 50 -14.78 -1.46 23.95
N LYS A 51 -14.09 -0.30 24.01
CA LYS A 51 -14.02 0.50 25.24
C LYS A 51 -15.41 0.95 25.68
N ARG A 52 -16.24 1.44 24.75
CA ARG A 52 -17.62 1.87 25.04
C ARG A 52 -18.49 0.70 25.52
N LEU A 53 -18.43 -0.43 24.84
CA LEU A 53 -19.16 -1.63 25.22
C LEU A 53 -18.73 -2.13 26.61
N ARG A 54 -17.43 -2.18 26.90
CA ARG A 54 -16.92 -2.55 28.23
C ARG A 54 -17.38 -1.58 29.32
N MET A 55 -17.43 -0.27 29.03
CA MET A 55 -17.99 0.71 29.97
C MET A 55 -19.47 0.44 30.25
N LEU A 56 -20.27 0.15 29.21
CA LEU A 56 -21.68 -0.19 29.36
C LEU A 56 -21.88 -1.47 30.18
N LEU A 57 -21.10 -2.52 29.91
CA LEU A 57 -21.13 -3.75 30.70
C LEU A 57 -20.84 -3.45 32.18
N LYS A 58 -19.79 -2.69 32.45
CA LYS A 58 -19.41 -2.30 33.82
C LYS A 58 -20.53 -1.51 34.53
N GLN A 59 -21.21 -0.60 33.83
CA GLN A 59 -22.37 0.12 34.37
C GLN A 59 -23.53 -0.80 34.73
N ARG A 60 -23.66 -1.95 34.05
CA ARG A 60 -24.67 -2.97 34.34
C ARG A 60 -24.20 -3.99 35.38
N GLY A 61 -23.03 -3.80 36.00
CA GLY A 61 -22.45 -4.74 36.96
C GLY A 61 -21.89 -6.01 36.32
N LEU A 62 -21.70 -6.00 34.99
CA LEU A 62 -21.13 -7.09 34.22
C LEU A 62 -19.66 -6.77 33.90
N SER A 63 -18.78 -7.76 33.92
CA SER A 63 -17.33 -7.61 33.66
C SER A 63 -16.86 -8.46 32.50
#